data_AF-A0A6P8B948-F1
#
_entry.id   AF-A0A6P8B948-F1
#
_cell.length_a   1.000
_cell.length_b   1.000
_cell.length_c   1.000
_cell.angle_alpha   90.00
_cell.angle_beta   90.00
_cell.angle_gamma   90.00
#
_symmetry.space_group_name_H-M   'P 1'
#
loop_
_entity.id
_entity.type
_entity.pdbx_description
1 polymer ?
#
loop_
_entity_poly.entity_id
_entity_poly.type
_entity_poly.pdbx_seq_one_letter_code
_entity_poly.pdbx_strand_id
1 'polypeptide(L)'
;MSNPPTTGLRHLNLYGMAPTTRAQAIRRLAEAGALAGEYSDTSDSDSDFEGEDPDQIVRSPFTGLLYDISRLPTQDSSQGASHSFAVDDQLGQDRDAQGHIRELFSELRWHETPPVSLHFTGVDGGHQFYAFQLREFTPLSIRIGTPDSKWPGPQCICKNRKPCQHLLWLYDAIAKLTLYGHDQAEPLKVEADGSIPALGDLFQRIADYRLNLLTDGLHSAVGSSEAYRAPPWVRVDEVNQILLAFDETDDEEQSNSSKNNRRQQKFGTSHTAGEKRNLRETVRALLERNNEVFSIFLNLLSPRERARNPYARLQARVDRILHELDRYSESLSDRDAARQRVAMGADLEGTCDVAWAARHVLGAVGQVKSELLRGEGAQEWERGDAARALVYILRKVVFEQDEDKHGGAAAEDRNLYARLVGGRATSGFVVEVLELIPDQTQYIDELEDVKREIRAKRRVNKTWFGKLEQVIRLMRESVVREDDKEKGRAVGGGSYHPLSRSGAGVGSSARSSLSAGSKRRWEDD
;
A
#
# COMPACT_ATOMS: atom_id res chain seq x y z
N MET A 1 41.70 7.25 -12.75
CA MET A 1 41.91 7.75 -11.38
C MET A 1 40.53 7.96 -10.79
N SER A 2 40.11 6.98 -10.00
CA SER A 2 38.72 6.83 -9.55
C SER A 2 38.58 7.43 -8.15
N ASN A 3 37.61 8.33 -7.99
CA ASN A 3 37.32 8.92 -6.68
C ASN A 3 36.80 7.84 -5.71
N PRO A 4 37.21 7.86 -4.43
CA PRO A 4 36.81 6.84 -3.46
C PRO A 4 35.33 7.02 -3.02
N PRO A 5 34.59 5.91 -2.78
CA PRO A 5 33.13 5.89 -2.55
C PRO A 5 32.74 6.27 -1.11
N THR A 6 33.37 7.31 -0.55
CA THR A 6 33.09 7.79 0.82
C THR A 6 32.35 9.12 0.86
N THR A 7 31.94 9.66 -0.28
CA THR A 7 31.35 10.99 -0.37
C THR A 7 29.97 11.09 0.29
N GLY A 8 29.16 10.03 0.29
CA GLY A 8 27.81 10.05 0.90
C GLY A 8 27.77 9.88 2.43
N LEU A 9 28.77 9.22 3.03
CA LEU A 9 28.76 8.87 4.46
C LEU A 9 29.64 9.76 5.36
N ARG A 10 30.42 10.67 4.77
CA ARG A 10 31.30 11.59 5.52
C ARG A 10 30.55 12.64 6.36
N HIS A 11 29.23 12.77 6.20
CA HIS A 11 28.42 13.72 6.96
C HIS A 11 27.95 13.18 8.32
N LEU A 12 28.17 11.90 8.64
CA LEU A 12 27.81 11.29 9.92
C LEU A 12 29.04 11.13 10.83
N ASN A 13 29.72 12.25 11.14
CA ASN A 13 30.85 12.22 12.08
C ASN A 13 30.37 12.50 13.51
N LEU A 14 30.25 11.45 14.32
CA LEU A 14 29.76 11.50 15.71
C LEU A 14 30.76 12.10 16.71
N TYR A 15 32.00 12.40 16.31
CA TYR A 15 33.07 12.82 17.22
C TYR A 15 33.10 14.32 17.56
N GLY A 16 32.16 15.13 17.05
CA GLY A 16 32.12 16.58 17.28
C GLY A 16 30.84 17.13 17.92
N MET A 17 29.83 16.29 18.21
CA MET A 17 28.56 16.75 18.75
C MET A 17 28.56 16.68 20.28
N ALA A 18 28.74 17.84 20.94
CA ALA A 18 28.43 17.97 22.36
C ALA A 18 26.96 17.57 22.59
N PRO A 19 26.61 16.94 23.73
CA PRO A 19 25.24 16.52 24.02
C PRO A 19 24.34 17.75 24.00
N THR A 20 23.48 17.83 22.99
CA THR A 20 22.52 18.92 22.80
C THR A 20 21.14 18.34 22.96
N THR A 21 20.35 18.97 23.83
CA THR A 21 18.96 18.56 24.05
C THR A 21 18.11 18.95 22.84
N ARG A 22 17.01 18.22 22.57
CA ARG A 22 16.07 18.51 21.46
C ARG A 22 15.65 19.99 21.43
N ALA A 23 15.46 20.62 22.60
CA ALA A 23 15.13 22.03 22.72
C ALA A 23 16.24 22.98 22.23
N GLN A 24 17.52 22.62 22.38
CA GLN A 24 18.65 23.40 21.91
C GLN A 24 18.88 23.23 20.40
N ALA A 25 18.62 22.04 19.86
CA ALA A 25 18.67 21.80 18.42
C ALA A 25 17.58 22.57 17.67
N ILE A 26 16.36 22.63 18.23
CA ILE A 26 15.23 23.39 17.66
C ILE A 26 15.51 24.90 17.66
N ARG A 27 16.07 25.48 18.75
CA ARG A 27 16.42 26.90 18.78
C ARG A 27 17.49 27.29 17.77
N ARG A 28 18.53 26.44 17.61
CA ARG A 28 19.61 26.71 16.65
C ARG A 28 19.14 26.63 15.19
N LEU A 29 18.16 25.78 14.90
CA LEU A 29 17.57 25.69 13.55
C LEU A 29 16.63 26.88 13.27
N ALA A 30 15.91 27.37 14.27
CA ALA A 30 15.09 28.58 14.15
C ALA A 30 15.93 29.85 13.90
N GLU A 31 17.09 29.97 14.56
CA GLU A 31 18.04 31.08 14.35
C GLU A 31 18.72 31.00 12.96
N ALA A 32 18.95 29.80 12.42
CA ALA A 32 19.54 29.61 11.10
C ALA A 32 18.52 29.81 9.94
N GLY A 33 17.23 29.57 10.18
CA GLY A 33 16.15 29.77 9.20
C GLY A 33 15.77 31.23 8.96
N ALA A 34 16.16 32.16 9.84
CA ALA A 34 15.82 33.59 9.71
C ALA A 34 16.65 34.35 8.64
N LEU A 35 17.62 33.70 7.99
CA LEU A 35 18.51 34.33 7.00
C LEU A 35 18.35 33.80 5.56
N ALA A 36 17.38 32.91 5.30
CA ALA A 36 17.18 32.36 3.96
C ALA A 36 15.68 32.18 3.64
N GLY A 37 15.11 33.11 2.88
CA GLY A 37 13.80 32.90 2.24
C GLY A 37 12.98 34.17 2.00
N GLU A 38 13.46 35.09 1.16
CA GLU A 38 12.57 35.91 0.31
C GLU A 38 12.35 35.16 -1.02
N TYR A 39 11.18 35.36 -1.66
CA TYR A 39 10.66 34.80 -2.94
C TYR A 39 10.11 33.36 -2.85
N SER A 40 8.91 32.99 -3.35
CA SER A 40 7.96 33.61 -4.29
C SER A 40 6.56 33.05 -4.04
N ASP A 41 5.60 33.96 -4.04
CA ASP A 41 4.17 33.74 -4.25
C ASP A 41 3.90 33.01 -5.58
N THR A 42 2.88 32.15 -5.62
CA THR A 42 1.80 32.11 -6.63
C THR A 42 1.05 30.77 -6.67
N SER A 43 -0.29 30.90 -6.72
CA SER A 43 -1.29 30.03 -7.35
C SER A 43 -2.27 29.32 -6.41
N ASP A 44 -3.18 30.11 -5.84
CA ASP A 44 -4.51 29.66 -5.41
C ASP A 44 -5.28 29.07 -6.60
N SER A 45 -5.77 27.85 -6.44
CA SER A 45 -6.77 27.26 -7.33
C SER A 45 -7.92 26.78 -6.47
N ASP A 46 -8.81 27.71 -6.16
CA ASP A 46 -10.08 27.46 -5.49
C ASP A 46 -10.98 26.61 -6.40
N SER A 47 -11.22 25.36 -6.02
CA SER A 47 -12.32 24.58 -6.55
C SER A 47 -13.47 24.67 -5.55
N ASP A 48 -14.53 25.40 -5.94
CA ASP A 48 -15.76 25.59 -5.20
C ASP A 48 -16.44 24.26 -4.84
N PHE A 49 -16.26 23.81 -3.59
CA PHE A 49 -17.10 22.80 -2.95
C PHE A 49 -18.05 23.54 -2.00
N GLU A 50 -19.26 23.86 -2.48
CA GLU A 50 -20.25 24.56 -1.65
C GLU A 50 -20.73 23.67 -0.49
N GLY A 51 -20.38 24.06 0.75
CA GLY A 51 -21.12 23.67 1.96
C GLY A 51 -20.32 23.13 3.15
N GLU A 52 -19.02 22.91 3.03
CA GLU A 52 -18.17 22.39 4.11
C GLU A 52 -16.99 23.34 4.32
N ASP A 53 -16.82 23.82 5.56
CA ASP A 53 -15.67 24.65 5.95
C ASP A 53 -14.38 23.84 5.69
N PRO A 54 -13.54 24.20 4.71
CA PRO A 54 -12.41 23.37 4.28
C PRO A 54 -11.38 23.15 5.41
N ASP A 55 -11.42 23.98 6.45
CA ASP A 55 -10.59 23.86 7.65
C ASP A 55 -10.97 22.68 8.58
N GLN A 56 -12.09 21.99 8.30
CA GLN A 56 -12.61 20.87 9.10
C GLN A 56 -12.30 19.49 8.51
N ILE A 57 -11.75 19.43 7.30
CA ILE A 57 -11.31 18.17 6.69
C ILE A 57 -9.79 18.09 6.77
N VAL A 58 -9.29 17.04 7.41
CA VAL A 58 -7.84 16.80 7.55
C VAL A 58 -7.45 15.50 6.87
N ARG A 59 -6.28 15.50 6.22
CA ARG A 59 -5.74 14.32 5.54
C ARG A 59 -4.65 13.67 6.39
N SER A 60 -4.78 12.38 6.67
CA SER A 60 -3.71 11.64 7.35
C SER A 60 -2.47 11.56 6.45
N PRO A 61 -1.29 12.01 6.92
CA PRO A 61 -0.04 11.89 6.18
C PRO A 61 0.47 10.43 6.15
N PHE A 62 -0.09 9.55 6.99
CA PHE A 62 0.33 8.16 7.11
C PHE A 62 -0.41 7.23 6.14
N THR A 63 -1.71 7.48 5.94
CA THR A 63 -2.59 6.56 5.20
C THR A 63 -3.21 7.20 3.96
N GLY A 64 -3.20 8.54 3.91
CA GLY A 64 -3.87 9.35 2.90
C GLY A 64 -5.38 9.48 3.07
N LEU A 65 -5.96 8.92 4.14
CA LEU A 65 -7.39 8.99 4.44
C LEU A 65 -7.80 10.40 4.88
N LEU A 66 -9.01 10.81 4.51
CA LEU A 66 -9.60 12.08 4.89
C LEU A 66 -10.45 11.89 6.14
N TYR A 67 -10.46 12.89 7.02
CA TYR A 67 -11.25 12.90 8.26
C TYR A 67 -12.00 14.21 8.41
N ASP A 68 -13.30 14.12 8.67
CA ASP A 68 -14.13 15.25 9.08
C ASP A 68 -14.08 15.36 10.61
N ILE A 69 -13.48 16.44 11.10
CA ILE A 69 -13.27 16.72 12.53
C ILE A 69 -14.27 17.76 13.08
N SER A 70 -15.28 18.15 12.31
CA SER A 70 -16.25 19.20 12.67
C SER A 70 -17.00 18.95 13.98
N ARG A 71 -17.19 17.68 14.36
CA ARG A 71 -17.93 17.30 15.58
C ARG A 71 -17.09 17.29 16.84
N LEU A 72 -15.79 17.52 16.73
CA LEU A 72 -14.90 17.55 17.88
C LEU A 72 -15.03 18.85 18.66
N PRO A 73 -14.90 18.79 20.00
CA PRO A 73 -15.09 19.97 20.85
C PRO A 73 -14.03 21.03 20.54
N THR A 74 -14.52 22.24 20.26
CA THR A 74 -13.71 23.46 20.10
C THR A 74 -13.59 24.21 21.42
N GLN A 75 -12.58 25.06 21.57
CA GLN A 75 -12.35 25.87 22.78
C GLN A 75 -13.58 26.72 23.14
N ASP A 76 -14.30 27.23 22.13
CA ASP A 76 -15.49 28.08 22.28
C ASP A 76 -16.70 27.33 22.87
N SER A 77 -16.77 26.00 22.68
CA SER A 77 -17.87 25.17 23.18
C SER A 77 -17.84 24.99 24.71
N SER A 78 -16.73 25.37 25.36
CA SER A 78 -16.52 25.21 26.81
C SER A 78 -16.84 26.44 27.66
N GLN A 79 -17.12 27.60 27.03
CA GLN A 79 -17.40 28.85 27.76
C GLN A 79 -18.84 28.98 28.28
N GLY A 80 -19.71 28.00 28.02
CA GLY A 80 -21.13 28.01 28.44
C GLY A 80 -21.41 27.51 29.87
N ALA A 81 -20.42 26.99 30.60
CA ALA A 81 -20.67 26.41 31.93
C ALA A 81 -19.55 26.71 32.94
N SER A 82 -19.86 27.64 33.84
CA SER A 82 -19.32 27.80 35.20
C SER A 82 -17.91 28.40 35.34
N HIS A 83 -17.88 29.67 35.76
CA HIS A 83 -16.73 30.28 36.43
C HIS A 83 -16.34 29.47 37.68
N SER A 84 -15.17 28.82 37.66
CA SER A 84 -14.41 28.55 38.88
C SER A 84 -12.90 28.45 38.58
N PHE A 85 -12.18 29.48 39.00
CA PHE A 85 -10.75 29.57 39.33
C PHE A 85 -9.79 28.55 38.69
N ALA A 86 -9.18 28.94 37.57
CA ALA A 86 -8.01 28.27 37.02
C ALA A 86 -6.72 28.87 37.64
N VAL A 87 -5.88 27.99 38.18
CA VAL A 87 -4.47 28.26 38.45
C VAL A 87 -3.73 28.16 37.12
N ASP A 88 -2.95 29.19 36.82
CA ASP A 88 -2.22 29.39 35.57
C ASP A 88 -1.01 28.44 35.49
N ASP A 89 -1.10 27.35 34.72
CA ASP A 89 0.02 26.46 34.38
C ASP A 89 0.47 26.73 32.94
N GLN A 90 1.37 27.71 32.79
CA GLN A 90 1.80 28.31 31.52
C GLN A 90 2.81 27.48 30.71
N LEU A 91 2.65 26.16 30.57
CA LEU A 91 3.60 25.33 29.78
C LEU A 91 3.00 24.33 28.78
N GLY A 92 1.71 24.41 28.47
CA GLY A 92 1.13 23.78 27.29
C GLY A 92 0.16 24.75 26.62
N GLN A 93 0.42 25.17 25.39
CA GLN A 93 -0.56 25.93 24.61
C GLN A 93 -1.84 25.08 24.54
N ASP A 94 -2.91 25.54 25.19
CA ASP A 94 -4.19 24.85 25.36
C ASP A 94 -4.94 24.83 24.02
N ARG A 95 -4.44 24.04 23.06
CA ARG A 95 -5.12 23.76 21.79
C ARG A 95 -6.33 22.88 22.07
N ASP A 96 -7.42 23.15 21.36
CA ASP A 96 -8.62 22.32 21.43
C ASP A 96 -8.42 20.97 20.72
N ALA A 97 -9.44 20.10 20.81
CA ALA A 97 -9.35 18.74 20.25
C ALA A 97 -9.07 18.75 18.74
N GLN A 98 -9.65 19.72 18.03
CA GLN A 98 -9.42 19.90 16.60
C GLN A 98 -7.96 20.31 16.32
N GLY A 99 -7.42 21.27 17.07
CA GLY A 99 -6.03 21.72 16.94
C GLY A 99 -5.00 20.61 17.16
N HIS A 100 -5.24 19.71 18.13
CA HIS A 100 -4.35 18.56 18.35
C HIS A 100 -4.38 17.54 17.20
N ILE A 101 -5.53 17.32 16.56
CA ILE A 101 -5.62 16.38 15.44
C ILE A 101 -5.03 16.97 14.17
N ARG A 102 -5.23 18.27 13.94
CA ARG A 102 -4.53 19.00 12.88
C ARG A 102 -3.01 18.88 13.03
N GLU A 103 -2.50 18.92 14.27
CA GLU A 103 -1.08 18.69 14.54
C GLU A 103 -0.65 17.23 14.32
N LEU A 104 -1.43 16.25 14.79
CA LEU A 104 -1.17 14.82 14.56
C LEU A 104 -1.08 14.48 13.06
N PHE A 105 -1.93 15.11 12.25
CA PHE A 105 -1.98 14.92 10.80
C PHE A 105 -1.29 16.03 10.00
N SER A 106 -0.52 16.89 10.66
CA SER A 106 0.33 17.84 9.96
C SER A 106 1.41 17.07 9.19
N GLU A 107 1.82 17.60 8.02
CA GLU A 107 2.83 16.95 7.19
C GLU A 107 4.13 16.75 7.96
N LEU A 108 4.44 15.49 8.27
CA LEU A 108 5.74 15.13 8.81
C LEU A 108 6.81 15.35 7.75
N ARG A 109 7.89 16.03 8.11
CA ARG A 109 9.05 16.11 7.22
C ARG A 109 9.63 14.70 7.06
N TRP A 110 10.17 14.38 5.89
CA TRP A 110 10.70 13.06 5.48
C TRP A 110 11.78 12.44 6.40
N HIS A 111 12.32 13.21 7.36
CA HIS A 111 13.31 12.80 8.36
C HIS A 111 12.77 12.80 9.80
N GLU A 112 11.51 13.15 10.00
CA GLU A 112 10.86 13.15 11.31
C GLU A 112 10.42 11.72 11.64
N THR A 113 10.72 11.32 12.87
CA THR A 113 10.20 10.06 13.41
C THR A 113 8.68 10.17 13.47
N PRO A 114 7.93 9.11 13.09
CA PRO A 114 6.50 9.09 13.35
C PRO A 114 6.29 9.44 14.83
N PRO A 115 5.37 10.37 15.16
CA PRO A 115 5.17 10.82 16.53
C PRO A 115 4.79 9.64 17.45
N VAL A 116 4.26 8.58 16.86
CA VAL A 116 3.84 7.35 17.51
C VAL A 116 4.39 6.15 16.72
N SER A 117 5.12 5.26 17.37
CA SER A 117 5.49 3.96 16.80
C SER A 117 4.85 2.82 17.57
N LEU A 118 4.33 1.81 16.88
CA LEU A 118 3.74 0.64 17.52
C LEU A 118 4.84 -0.36 17.85
N HIS A 119 5.09 -0.58 19.14
CA HIS A 119 6.13 -1.50 19.60
C HIS A 119 5.63 -2.93 19.67
N PHE A 120 4.42 -3.13 20.20
CA PHE A 120 3.90 -4.44 20.53
C PHE A 120 2.41 -4.52 20.27
N THR A 121 1.98 -5.69 19.84
CA THR A 121 0.56 -6.07 19.81
C THR A 121 0.40 -7.41 20.48
N GLY A 122 -0.67 -7.64 21.22
CA GLY A 122 -0.87 -8.91 21.89
C GLY A 122 -2.31 -9.14 22.28
N VAL A 123 -2.56 -10.34 22.75
CA VAL A 123 -3.87 -10.79 23.23
C VAL A 123 -3.71 -11.29 24.66
N ASP A 124 -4.61 -10.92 25.57
CA ASP A 124 -4.60 -11.37 26.97
C ASP A 124 -5.57 -12.53 27.22
N GLY A 125 -5.39 -13.19 28.38
CA GLY A 125 -6.01 -14.44 28.85
C GLY A 125 -7.47 -14.66 28.43
N GLY A 126 -7.63 -15.34 27.30
CA GLY A 126 -8.93 -15.74 26.75
C GLY A 126 -9.42 -14.92 25.55
N HIS A 127 -8.56 -14.12 24.89
CA HIS A 127 -8.93 -13.28 23.73
C HIS A 127 -10.04 -12.27 24.02
N GLN A 128 -10.14 -11.80 25.25
CA GLN A 128 -11.15 -10.82 25.62
C GLN A 128 -10.77 -9.40 25.18
N PHE A 129 -9.48 -9.15 24.92
CA PHE A 129 -9.02 -7.87 24.38
C PHE A 129 -7.66 -7.96 23.69
N TYR A 130 -7.47 -7.04 22.75
CA TYR A 130 -6.22 -6.72 22.10
C TYR A 130 -5.49 -5.62 22.87
N ALA A 131 -4.18 -5.76 23.02
CA ALA A 131 -3.30 -4.77 23.64
C ALA A 131 -2.27 -4.27 22.62
N PHE A 132 -2.15 -2.96 22.50
CA PHE A 132 -1.22 -2.28 21.60
C PHE A 132 -0.29 -1.42 22.45
N GLN A 133 1.01 -1.70 22.46
CA GLN A 133 1.99 -0.87 23.12
C GLN A 133 2.59 0.11 22.12
N LEU A 134 2.46 1.39 22.41
CA LEU A 134 3.05 2.47 21.62
C LEU A 134 4.33 2.94 22.29
N ARG A 135 5.30 3.37 21.49
CA ARG A 135 6.55 3.93 21.97
C ARG A 135 6.65 5.38 21.52
N GLU A 136 6.52 6.25 22.51
CA GLU A 136 6.92 7.65 22.47
C GLU A 136 8.12 7.83 23.42
N PHE A 137 8.26 8.99 24.09
CA PHE A 137 9.23 9.14 25.18
C PHE A 137 8.94 8.18 26.36
N THR A 138 7.67 7.82 26.56
CA THR A 138 7.27 6.77 27.52
C THR A 138 6.43 5.71 26.83
N PRO A 139 6.55 4.42 27.23
CA PRO A 139 5.70 3.37 26.68
C PRO A 139 4.26 3.60 27.11
N LEU A 140 3.37 3.70 26.12
CA LEU A 140 1.93 3.81 26.30
C LEU A 140 1.27 2.51 25.87
N SER A 141 0.05 2.27 26.35
CA SER A 141 -0.72 1.15 25.81
C SER A 141 -2.17 1.51 25.56
N ILE A 142 -2.70 0.96 24.48
CA ILE A 142 -4.10 0.97 24.11
C ILE A 142 -4.65 -0.45 24.29
N ARG A 143 -5.87 -0.55 24.81
CA ARG A 143 -6.58 -1.81 24.97
C ARG A 143 -7.92 -1.72 24.26
N ILE A 144 -8.24 -2.73 23.46
CA ILE A 144 -9.49 -2.83 22.70
C ILE A 144 -10.10 -4.19 23.03
N GLY A 145 -11.14 -4.21 23.84
CA GLY A 145 -11.79 -5.44 24.29
C GLY A 145 -13.21 -5.60 23.83
N THR A 146 -13.72 -6.81 24.01
CA THR A 146 -15.15 -7.10 23.83
C THR A 146 -15.97 -6.34 24.89
N PRO A 147 -17.26 -6.08 24.62
CA PRO A 147 -18.15 -5.43 25.59
C PRO A 147 -18.21 -6.11 26.96
N ASP A 148 -17.98 -7.43 27.01
CA ASP A 148 -18.01 -8.23 28.23
C ASP A 148 -16.64 -8.34 28.94
N SER A 149 -15.59 -7.78 28.35
CA SER A 149 -14.25 -7.80 28.92
C SER A 149 -14.07 -6.71 29.99
N LYS A 150 -12.96 -6.79 30.75
CA LYS A 150 -12.50 -5.69 31.61
C LYS A 150 -12.21 -4.37 30.86
N TRP A 151 -12.19 -4.40 29.52
CA TRP A 151 -11.97 -3.25 28.64
C TRP A 151 -13.09 -3.18 27.58
N PRO A 152 -14.33 -2.79 27.95
CA PRO A 152 -15.52 -2.86 27.08
C PRO A 152 -15.49 -1.96 25.84
N GLY A 153 -14.40 -1.22 25.64
CA GLY A 153 -14.14 -0.40 24.47
C GLY A 153 -12.68 0.06 24.43
N PRO A 154 -12.29 0.80 23.38
CA PRO A 154 -10.92 1.29 23.21
C PRO A 154 -10.50 2.25 24.34
N GLN A 155 -9.41 1.95 25.02
CA GLN A 155 -8.88 2.78 26.12
C GLN A 155 -7.38 2.96 26.00
N CYS A 156 -6.90 4.20 26.16
CA CYS A 156 -5.48 4.54 26.21
C CYS A 156 -5.05 4.95 27.63
N ILE A 157 -3.85 4.55 28.05
CA ILE A 157 -3.30 4.87 29.38
C ILE A 157 -2.76 6.30 29.48
N CYS A 158 -2.63 7.05 28.38
CA CYS A 158 -1.95 8.36 28.36
C CYS A 158 -2.62 9.48 29.20
N LYS A 159 -3.81 9.25 29.77
CA LYS A 159 -4.58 10.23 30.58
C LYS A 159 -4.87 11.57 29.88
N ASN A 160 -4.63 11.69 28.57
CA ASN A 160 -4.91 12.90 27.79
C ASN A 160 -6.41 13.16 27.65
N ARG A 161 -6.76 14.41 27.30
CA ARG A 161 -8.15 14.82 26.99
C ARG A 161 -8.71 13.93 25.87
N LYS A 162 -10.02 13.64 25.93
CA LYS A 162 -10.74 12.94 24.87
C LYS A 162 -11.03 13.93 23.73
N PRO A 163 -10.86 13.54 22.45
CA PRO A 163 -10.35 12.25 21.98
C PRO A 163 -8.82 12.13 22.10
N CYS A 164 -8.35 10.92 22.42
CA CYS A 164 -6.93 10.64 22.56
C CYS A 164 -6.25 10.53 21.19
N GLN A 165 -5.19 11.31 20.95
CA GLN A 165 -4.41 11.25 19.70
C GLN A 165 -3.87 9.84 19.38
N HIS A 166 -3.49 9.06 20.40
CA HIS A 166 -2.97 7.70 20.20
C HIS A 166 -4.05 6.75 19.70
N LEU A 167 -5.29 6.93 20.17
CA LEU A 167 -6.43 6.15 19.66
C LEU A 167 -6.75 6.53 18.23
N LEU A 168 -6.76 7.82 17.88
CA LEU A 168 -7.00 8.27 16.51
C LEU A 168 -5.91 7.80 15.55
N TRP A 169 -4.65 7.86 15.95
CA TRP A 169 -3.54 7.30 15.17
C TRP A 169 -3.72 5.80 14.92
N LEU A 170 -4.11 5.04 15.96
CA LEU A 170 -4.34 3.60 15.81
C LEU A 170 -5.58 3.31 14.93
N TYR A 171 -6.64 4.12 15.07
CA TYR A 171 -7.81 4.01 14.21
C TYR A 171 -7.48 4.26 12.76
N ASP A 172 -6.66 5.27 12.45
CA ASP A 172 -6.19 5.55 11.11
C ASP A 172 -5.42 4.36 10.52
N ALA A 173 -4.49 3.81 11.30
CA ALA A 173 -3.70 2.67 10.88
C ALA A 173 -4.55 1.40 10.64
N ILE A 174 -5.56 1.15 11.49
CA ILE A 174 -6.50 0.03 11.31
C ILE A 174 -7.45 0.29 10.14
N ALA A 175 -7.96 1.51 9.99
CA ALA A 175 -8.86 1.93 8.92
C ALA A 175 -8.25 1.64 7.55
N LYS A 176 -6.98 2.02 7.34
CA LYS A 176 -6.26 1.79 6.08
C LYS A 176 -6.18 0.31 5.69
N LEU A 177 -6.19 -0.61 6.66
CA LEU A 177 -6.04 -2.04 6.43
C LEU A 177 -7.38 -2.78 6.30
N THR A 178 -8.44 -2.25 6.91
CA THR A 178 -9.70 -2.99 7.15
C THR A 178 -10.95 -2.36 6.53
N LEU A 179 -10.94 -1.08 6.16
CA LEU A 179 -12.05 -0.43 5.47
C LEU A 179 -11.94 -0.66 3.95
N TYR A 180 -12.27 -1.88 3.52
CA TYR A 180 -12.34 -2.19 2.09
C TYR A 180 -13.43 -1.38 1.40
N GLY A 181 -13.09 -0.78 0.27
CA GLY A 181 -14.04 -0.11 -0.61
C GLY A 181 -14.58 1.22 -0.11
N HIS A 182 -14.05 1.75 1.01
CA HIS A 182 -14.27 3.14 1.36
C HIS A 182 -13.66 4.04 0.28
N ASP A 183 -14.46 4.98 -0.22
CA ASP A 183 -13.97 5.98 -1.17
C ASP A 183 -12.97 6.88 -0.44
N GLN A 184 -11.72 6.89 -0.91
CA GLN A 184 -10.68 7.72 -0.28
C GLN A 184 -10.95 9.22 -0.46
N ALA A 185 -11.86 9.60 -1.36
CA ALA A 185 -12.34 10.97 -1.51
C ALA A 185 -13.42 11.33 -0.48
N GLU A 186 -14.07 10.36 0.17
CA GLU A 186 -15.08 10.60 1.19
C GLU A 186 -14.42 10.71 2.58
N PRO A 187 -14.58 11.83 3.32
CA PRO A 187 -14.02 11.95 4.66
C PRO A 187 -14.67 11.01 5.69
N LEU A 188 -13.83 10.37 6.52
CA LEU A 188 -14.28 9.61 7.68
C LEU A 188 -14.73 10.55 8.80
N LYS A 189 -15.98 10.43 9.21
CA LYS A 189 -16.56 11.25 10.29
C LYS A 189 -15.98 10.86 11.65
N VAL A 190 -15.39 11.82 12.35
CA VAL A 190 -14.92 11.67 13.72
C VAL A 190 -15.96 12.26 14.67
N GLU A 191 -16.50 11.43 15.55
CA GLU A 191 -17.48 11.87 16.56
C GLU A 191 -16.81 12.60 17.72
N ALA A 192 -17.60 13.33 18.53
CA ALA A 192 -17.11 14.14 19.65
C ALA A 192 -16.22 13.38 20.66
N ASP A 193 -16.43 12.06 20.80
CA ASP A 193 -15.64 11.18 21.67
C ASP A 193 -14.38 10.60 21.01
N GLY A 194 -14.17 10.88 19.72
CA GLY A 194 -13.10 10.37 18.87
C GLY A 194 -13.41 9.06 18.16
N SER A 195 -14.61 8.51 18.36
CA SER A 195 -15.03 7.30 17.64
C SER A 195 -15.24 7.60 16.16
N ILE A 196 -14.99 6.58 15.32
CA ILE A 196 -15.22 6.66 13.87
C ILE A 196 -16.26 5.60 13.54
N PRO A 197 -17.54 5.97 13.33
CA PRO A 197 -18.63 5.02 13.14
C PRO A 197 -18.42 4.04 11.99
N ALA A 198 -17.71 4.46 10.93
CA ALA A 198 -17.34 3.60 9.80
C ALA A 198 -16.52 2.36 10.24
N LEU A 199 -15.76 2.47 11.33
CA LEU A 199 -15.01 1.34 11.91
C LEU A 199 -15.90 0.39 12.72
N GLY A 200 -17.11 0.77 13.14
CA GLY A 200 -18.00 -0.10 13.92
C GLY A 200 -17.34 -0.65 15.18
N ASP A 201 -17.59 -1.93 15.49
CA ASP A 201 -16.90 -2.62 16.59
C ASP A 201 -15.46 -2.96 16.20
N LEU A 202 -14.52 -2.26 16.83
CA LEU A 202 -13.10 -2.40 16.54
C LEU A 202 -12.54 -3.76 16.97
N PHE A 203 -13.06 -4.37 18.04
CA PHE A 203 -12.62 -5.69 18.44
C PHE A 203 -12.97 -6.71 17.36
N GLN A 204 -14.23 -6.73 16.93
CA GLN A 204 -14.68 -7.64 15.88
C GLN A 204 -14.00 -7.35 14.54
N ARG A 205 -13.72 -6.09 14.23
CA ARG A 205 -12.98 -5.74 13.02
C ARG A 205 -11.55 -6.29 13.02
N ILE A 206 -10.85 -6.20 14.16
CA ILE A 206 -9.50 -6.79 14.28
C ILE A 206 -9.60 -8.32 14.20
N ALA A 207 -10.57 -8.94 14.87
CA ALA A 207 -10.80 -10.37 14.81
C ALA A 207 -11.08 -10.85 13.37
N ASP A 208 -12.01 -10.20 12.67
CA ASP A 208 -12.34 -10.48 11.28
C ASP A 208 -11.14 -10.31 10.34
N TYR A 209 -10.29 -9.29 10.55
CA TYR A 209 -9.08 -9.08 9.75
C TYR A 209 -7.92 -10.00 10.14
N ARG A 210 -7.94 -10.55 11.36
CA ARG A 210 -6.87 -11.32 12.03
C ARG A 210 -5.71 -10.46 12.52
N LEU A 211 -5.28 -10.71 13.77
CA LEU A 211 -4.19 -9.94 14.38
C LEU A 211 -2.85 -10.12 13.65
N ASN A 212 -2.54 -11.32 13.17
CA ASN A 212 -1.29 -11.58 12.44
C ASN A 212 -1.19 -10.76 11.13
N LEU A 213 -2.29 -10.62 10.38
CA LEU A 213 -2.32 -9.77 9.18
C LEU A 213 -2.28 -8.29 9.53
N LEU A 214 -2.92 -7.89 10.65
CA LEU A 214 -2.83 -6.54 11.18
C LEU A 214 -1.39 -6.18 11.53
N THR A 215 -0.69 -7.05 12.25
CA THR A 215 0.69 -6.80 12.67
C THR A 215 1.67 -6.70 11.52
N ASP A 216 1.49 -7.53 10.49
CA ASP A 216 2.30 -7.43 9.26
C ASP A 216 2.08 -6.07 8.58
N GLY A 217 0.82 -5.61 8.51
CA GLY A 217 0.49 -4.29 7.94
C GLY A 217 1.01 -3.10 8.76
N LEU A 218 0.98 -3.22 10.08
CA LEU A 218 1.44 -2.19 11.03
C LEU A 218 2.95 -2.26 11.32
N HIS A 219 3.67 -3.20 10.70
CA HIS A 219 5.07 -3.52 10.99
C HIS A 219 5.33 -3.69 12.49
N SER A 220 4.46 -4.41 13.20
CA SER A 220 4.59 -4.70 14.62
C SER A 220 4.76 -6.20 14.86
N ALA A 221 5.23 -6.58 16.05
CA ALA A 221 5.34 -7.97 16.46
C ALA A 221 4.11 -8.39 17.29
N VAL A 222 3.62 -9.62 17.06
CA VAL A 222 2.62 -10.28 17.91
C VAL A 222 3.31 -10.80 19.17
N GLY A 223 2.72 -10.52 20.32
CA GLY A 223 3.28 -10.72 21.63
C GLY A 223 3.15 -12.12 22.20
N SER A 224 4.29 -12.78 22.40
CA SER A 224 4.60 -13.47 23.65
C SER A 224 6.01 -13.03 24.09
N SER A 225 6.38 -13.24 25.35
CA SER A 225 7.75 -12.97 25.83
C SER A 225 8.84 -13.71 25.02
N GLU A 226 8.46 -14.69 24.20
CA GLU A 226 9.35 -15.46 23.30
C GLU A 226 9.55 -14.79 21.93
N ALA A 227 8.69 -13.84 21.54
CA ALA A 227 8.85 -13.01 20.33
C ALA A 227 10.14 -12.15 20.37
N TYR A 228 10.76 -12.01 21.54
CA TYR A 228 12.10 -11.42 21.69
C TYR A 228 13.25 -12.33 21.21
N ARG A 229 13.03 -13.64 21.02
CA ARG A 229 14.08 -14.57 20.60
C ARG A 229 14.34 -14.54 19.10
N ALA A 230 13.32 -14.31 18.27
CA ALA A 230 13.46 -14.28 16.82
C ALA A 230 12.45 -13.30 16.18
N PRO A 231 12.90 -12.41 15.27
CA PRO A 231 11.99 -11.54 14.53
C PRO A 231 11.04 -12.38 13.64
N PRO A 232 9.79 -11.92 13.41
CA PRO A 232 8.91 -12.55 12.43
C PRO A 232 9.58 -12.62 11.05
N TRP A 233 9.35 -13.70 10.30
CA TRP A 233 9.99 -13.87 9.00
C TRP A 233 9.67 -12.75 8.01
N VAL A 234 8.47 -12.14 8.11
CA VAL A 234 8.07 -10.98 7.30
C VAL A 234 9.00 -9.80 7.57
N ARG A 235 9.32 -9.52 8.85
CA ARG A 235 10.28 -8.49 9.20
C ARG A 235 11.66 -8.81 8.63
N VAL A 236 12.11 -10.06 8.70
CA VAL A 236 13.40 -10.47 8.13
C VAL A 236 13.44 -10.26 6.61
N ASP A 237 12.36 -10.59 5.91
CA ASP A 237 12.25 -10.37 4.47
C ASP A 237 12.29 -8.87 4.12
N GLU A 238 11.50 -8.05 4.80
CA GLU A 238 11.50 -6.59 4.61
C GLU A 238 12.87 -5.97 4.90
N VAL A 239 13.56 -6.42 5.96
CA VAL A 239 14.92 -5.97 6.27
C VAL A 239 15.90 -6.35 5.18
N ASN A 240 15.80 -7.56 4.63
CA ASN A 240 16.64 -7.95 3.50
C ASN A 240 16.35 -7.11 2.26
N GLN A 241 15.08 -6.79 1.98
CA GLN A 241 14.72 -5.91 0.86
C GLN A 241 15.26 -4.48 1.06
N ILE A 242 15.15 -3.91 2.28
CA ILE A 242 15.73 -2.60 2.62
C ILE A 242 17.25 -2.64 2.39
N LEU A 243 17.94 -3.65 2.92
CA LEU A 243 19.39 -3.77 2.81
C LEU A 243 19.89 -4.05 1.38
N LEU A 244 19.04 -4.62 0.52
CA LEU A 244 19.33 -4.80 -0.90
C LEU A 244 19.18 -3.48 -1.66
N ALA A 245 18.18 -2.66 -1.35
CA ALA A 245 17.98 -1.36 -1.98
C ALA A 245 19.14 -0.38 -1.74
N PHE A 246 19.87 -0.52 -0.62
CA PHE A 246 21.07 0.27 -0.32
C PHE A 246 22.38 -0.37 -0.80
N ASP A 247 22.35 -1.63 -1.24
CA ASP A 247 23.50 -2.23 -1.92
C ASP A 247 23.44 -1.81 -3.39
N GLU A 248 23.98 -0.63 -3.71
CA GLU A 248 24.31 -0.26 -5.10
C GLU A 248 25.41 -1.20 -5.62
N THR A 249 25.04 -2.41 -6.05
CA THR A 249 25.89 -3.19 -6.95
C THR A 249 25.44 -2.90 -8.37
N ASP A 250 26.28 -2.21 -9.15
CA ASP A 250 26.09 -1.88 -10.57
C ASP A 250 25.25 -2.94 -11.30
N ASP A 251 24.01 -2.55 -11.64
CA ASP A 251 22.95 -3.40 -12.19
C ASP A 251 23.25 -3.95 -13.60
N GLU A 252 24.41 -3.67 -14.19
CA GLU A 252 24.74 -4.10 -15.56
C GLU A 252 25.41 -5.48 -15.64
N GLU A 253 26.03 -6.01 -14.57
CA GLU A 253 26.73 -7.32 -14.66
C GLU A 253 25.93 -8.53 -14.16
N GLN A 254 24.83 -8.34 -13.40
CA GLN A 254 24.08 -9.46 -12.79
C GLN A 254 22.88 -9.97 -13.60
N SER A 255 22.41 -9.19 -14.58
CA SER A 255 21.30 -9.58 -15.47
C SER A 255 21.66 -10.78 -16.37
N ASN A 256 22.94 -10.97 -16.71
CA ASN A 256 23.39 -12.06 -17.59
C ASN A 256 23.88 -13.33 -16.87
N SER A 257 23.97 -13.36 -15.54
CA SER A 257 24.51 -14.50 -14.78
C SER A 257 23.45 -15.36 -14.07
N SER A 258 22.21 -14.86 -13.97
CA SER A 258 21.13 -15.49 -13.18
C SER A 258 20.49 -16.73 -13.80
N LYS A 259 20.99 -17.24 -14.94
CA LYS A 259 20.45 -18.46 -15.57
C LYS A 259 21.25 -19.74 -15.36
N ASN A 260 22.45 -19.74 -14.76
CA ASN A 260 23.28 -20.97 -14.78
C ASN A 260 23.97 -21.48 -13.51
N ASN A 261 23.91 -20.85 -12.33
CA ASN A 261 24.69 -21.36 -11.18
C ASN A 261 23.90 -21.66 -9.91
N ARG A 262 22.95 -22.61 -9.99
CA ARG A 262 22.34 -23.26 -8.81
C ARG A 262 23.18 -24.40 -8.23
N ARG A 263 24.46 -24.53 -8.59
CA ARG A 263 25.37 -25.52 -8.00
C ARG A 263 26.76 -24.91 -7.77
N GLN A 264 27.19 -25.00 -6.51
CA GLN A 264 28.53 -24.70 -5.97
C GLN A 264 28.85 -23.23 -5.67
N GLN A 265 28.59 -22.80 -4.43
CA GLN A 265 29.39 -21.76 -3.79
C GLN A 265 30.28 -22.42 -2.72
N LYS A 266 31.53 -22.69 -3.09
CA LYS A 266 32.62 -22.87 -2.13
C LYS A 266 33.10 -21.49 -1.72
N PHE A 267 33.07 -21.22 -0.41
CA PHE A 267 33.63 -20.03 0.20
C PHE A 267 35.15 -19.97 -0.02
N GLY A 268 35.61 -18.96 -0.74
CA GLY A 268 37.01 -18.53 -0.80
C GLY A 268 37.16 -17.20 -0.08
N THR A 269 37.93 -17.21 1.01
CA THR A 269 38.32 -16.06 1.82
C THR A 269 39.27 -15.12 1.06
N SER A 270 38.94 -13.83 1.02
CA SER A 270 39.93 -12.76 0.85
C SER A 270 39.64 -11.63 1.84
N HIS A 271 40.64 -11.32 2.65
CA HIS A 271 40.60 -10.49 3.84
C HIS A 271 40.71 -9.00 3.51
N THR A 272 39.57 -8.31 3.39
CA THR A 272 39.36 -6.89 3.78
C THR A 272 37.92 -6.62 4.23
N ALA A 273 37.11 -7.68 4.46
CA ALA A 273 35.64 -7.62 4.58
C ALA A 273 35.11 -7.65 6.03
N GLY A 274 35.95 -7.46 7.06
CA GLY A 274 35.57 -7.61 8.47
C GLY A 274 34.68 -6.48 9.01
N GLU A 275 35.01 -5.22 8.72
CA GLU A 275 34.29 -4.07 9.31
C GLU A 275 32.97 -3.75 8.59
N LYS A 276 32.91 -3.89 7.26
CA LYS A 276 31.68 -3.69 6.48
C LYS A 276 30.61 -4.75 6.77
N ARG A 277 31.03 -6.01 6.98
CA ARG A 277 30.12 -7.08 7.43
C ARG A 277 29.56 -6.78 8.82
N ASN A 278 30.40 -6.30 9.73
CA ASN A 278 29.97 -5.90 11.07
C ASN A 278 28.94 -4.76 11.00
N LEU A 279 29.10 -3.74 10.14
CA LEU A 279 28.11 -2.68 10.01
C LEU A 279 26.79 -3.17 9.39
N ARG A 280 26.84 -3.91 8.28
CA ARG A 280 25.63 -4.45 7.63
C ARG A 280 24.86 -5.38 8.56
N GLU A 281 25.56 -6.22 9.30
CA GLU A 281 24.94 -7.11 10.30
C GLU A 281 24.41 -6.35 11.51
N THR A 282 25.09 -5.28 11.95
CA THR A 282 24.60 -4.39 13.01
C THR A 282 23.33 -3.66 12.59
N VAL A 283 23.31 -3.09 11.38
CA VAL A 283 22.12 -2.43 10.81
C VAL A 283 20.99 -3.43 10.64
N ARG A 284 21.26 -4.63 10.10
CA ARG A 284 20.27 -5.73 10.05
C ARG A 284 19.66 -6.00 11.42
N ALA A 285 20.49 -6.23 12.43
CA ALA A 285 20.02 -6.54 13.79
C ALA A 285 19.23 -5.38 14.42
N LEU A 286 19.57 -4.12 14.10
CA LEU A 286 18.81 -2.94 14.52
C LEU A 286 17.44 -2.89 13.84
N LEU A 287 17.38 -3.07 12.51
CA LEU A 287 16.13 -3.03 11.75
C LEU A 287 15.17 -4.18 12.14
N GLU A 288 15.71 -5.35 12.47
CA GLU A 288 14.91 -6.50 12.92
C GLU A 288 14.28 -6.30 14.30
N ARG A 289 14.89 -5.49 15.17
CA ARG A 289 14.50 -5.35 16.58
C ARG A 289 13.93 -3.99 16.97
N ASN A 290 14.14 -2.96 16.16
CA ASN A 290 13.70 -1.60 16.46
C ASN A 290 12.78 -1.07 15.34
N ASN A 291 11.50 -0.94 15.67
CA ASN A 291 10.48 -0.46 14.74
C ASN A 291 10.69 0.99 14.31
N GLU A 292 11.23 1.85 15.18
CA GLU A 292 11.51 3.25 14.82
C GLU A 292 12.59 3.34 13.75
N VAL A 293 13.71 2.62 13.97
CA VAL A 293 14.82 2.55 13.01
C VAL A 293 14.34 1.92 11.70
N PHE A 294 13.55 0.85 11.78
CA PHE A 294 12.94 0.23 10.62
C PHE A 294 12.09 1.21 9.81
N SER A 295 11.18 1.95 10.46
CA SER A 295 10.32 2.93 9.80
C SER A 295 11.12 4.05 9.15
N ILE A 296 12.19 4.54 9.80
CA ILE A 296 13.08 5.55 9.21
C ILE A 296 13.69 5.02 7.91
N PHE A 297 14.30 3.83 7.94
CA PHE A 297 14.93 3.25 6.75
C PHE A 297 13.92 2.96 5.63
N LEU A 298 12.73 2.46 5.99
CA LEU A 298 11.66 2.24 5.03
C LEU A 298 11.23 3.55 4.34
N ASN A 299 11.14 4.66 5.08
CA ASN A 299 10.76 5.96 4.55
C ASN A 299 11.85 6.62 3.68
N LEU A 300 13.12 6.22 3.85
CA LEU A 300 14.23 6.68 3.01
C LEU A 300 14.23 6.04 1.61
N LEU A 301 13.57 4.88 1.44
CA LEU A 301 13.52 4.19 0.15
C LEU A 301 12.63 4.92 -0.85
N SER A 302 12.94 4.80 -2.14
CA SER A 302 12.02 5.22 -3.20
C SER A 302 10.71 4.40 -3.14
N PRO A 303 9.54 4.97 -3.46
CA PRO A 303 8.29 4.20 -3.59
C PRO A 303 8.34 3.04 -4.61
N ARG A 304 9.33 3.04 -5.50
CA ARG A 304 9.59 1.93 -6.45
C ARG A 304 10.25 0.72 -5.80
N GLU A 305 11.01 0.93 -4.73
CA GLU A 305 11.72 -0.15 -4.04
C GLU A 305 10.72 -1.13 -3.45
N ARG A 306 10.98 -2.43 -3.62
CA ARG A 306 10.03 -3.50 -3.27
C ARG A 306 9.49 -3.39 -1.83
N ALA A 307 10.33 -3.01 -0.88
CA ALA A 307 9.95 -2.87 0.53
C ALA A 307 8.92 -1.75 0.76
N ARG A 308 9.02 -0.63 0.01
CA ARG A 308 8.12 0.53 0.13
C ARG A 308 6.98 0.48 -0.89
N ASN A 309 7.10 -0.33 -1.94
CA ASN A 309 6.15 -0.40 -3.03
C ASN A 309 4.75 -0.87 -2.57
N PRO A 310 3.70 -0.02 -2.71
CA PRO A 310 2.38 -0.34 -2.19
C PRO A 310 1.76 -1.58 -2.87
N TYR A 311 2.02 -1.77 -4.17
CA TYR A 311 1.49 -2.90 -4.93
C TYR A 311 2.20 -4.21 -4.57
N ALA A 312 3.52 -4.18 -4.32
CA ALA A 312 4.26 -5.35 -3.84
C ALA A 312 3.79 -5.78 -2.44
N ARG A 313 3.50 -4.81 -1.56
CA ARG A 313 2.94 -5.09 -0.22
C ARG A 313 1.55 -5.71 -0.30
N LEU A 314 0.71 -5.30 -1.26
CA LEU A 314 -0.59 -5.92 -1.50
C LEU A 314 -0.45 -7.37 -2.02
N GLN A 315 0.51 -7.66 -2.89
CA GLN A 315 0.83 -9.04 -3.30
C GLN A 315 1.21 -9.90 -2.08
N ALA A 316 2.15 -9.41 -1.26
CA ALA A 316 2.59 -10.13 -0.06
C ALA A 316 1.42 -10.38 0.91
N ARG A 317 0.51 -9.40 1.07
CA ARG A 317 -0.71 -9.57 1.87
C ARG A 317 -1.61 -10.67 1.30
N VAL A 318 -1.82 -10.71 -0.02
CA VAL A 318 -2.60 -11.78 -0.66
C VAL A 318 -1.96 -13.15 -0.44
N ASP A 319 -0.64 -13.27 -0.58
CA ASP A 319 0.07 -14.52 -0.29
C ASP A 319 -0.15 -14.96 1.17
N ARG A 320 -0.18 -14.03 2.13
CA ARG A 320 -0.48 -14.33 3.54
C ARG A 320 -1.92 -14.76 3.76
N ILE A 321 -2.88 -14.13 3.10
CA ILE A 321 -4.30 -14.52 3.15
C ILE A 321 -4.48 -15.94 2.62
N LEU A 322 -3.87 -16.25 1.46
CA LEU A 322 -3.92 -17.59 0.88
C LEU A 322 -3.25 -18.63 1.78
N HIS A 323 -2.12 -18.28 2.40
CA HIS A 323 -1.46 -19.14 3.37
C HIS A 323 -2.34 -19.45 4.59
N GLU A 324 -3.06 -18.47 5.13
CA GLU A 324 -3.98 -18.72 6.26
C GLU A 324 -5.20 -19.55 5.86
N LEU A 325 -5.69 -19.40 4.62
CA LEU A 325 -6.72 -20.29 4.06
C LEU A 325 -6.22 -21.74 3.96
N ASP A 326 -5.01 -21.94 3.45
CA ASP A 326 -4.39 -23.26 3.35
C ASP A 326 -4.19 -23.89 4.73
N ARG A 327 -3.68 -23.13 5.71
CA ARG A 327 -3.55 -23.59 7.10
C ARG A 327 -4.89 -23.94 7.73
N TYR A 328 -5.95 -23.19 7.41
CA TYR A 328 -7.30 -23.51 7.87
C TYR A 328 -7.82 -24.80 7.25
N SER A 329 -7.69 -24.97 5.94
CA SER A 329 -8.00 -26.20 5.21
C SER A 329 -7.29 -27.43 5.80
N GLU A 330 -5.98 -27.31 6.03
CA GLU A 330 -5.16 -28.36 6.66
C GLU A 330 -5.69 -28.71 8.05
N SER A 331 -6.06 -27.72 8.86
CA SER A 331 -6.59 -27.95 10.21
C SER A 331 -7.92 -28.69 10.27
N LEU A 332 -8.71 -28.66 9.19
CA LEU A 332 -9.96 -29.41 9.11
C LEU A 332 -9.72 -30.91 8.87
N SER A 333 -8.55 -31.27 8.36
CA SER A 333 -8.18 -32.65 8.02
C SER A 333 -7.14 -33.25 8.96
N ASP A 334 -6.27 -32.43 9.56
CA ASP A 334 -5.24 -32.84 10.51
C ASP A 334 -5.51 -32.30 11.93
N ARG A 335 -5.58 -33.24 12.89
CA ARG A 335 -5.83 -32.95 14.32
C ARG A 335 -4.69 -32.19 14.98
N ASP A 336 -3.45 -32.43 14.58
CA ASP A 336 -2.30 -31.74 15.19
C ASP A 336 -2.19 -30.30 14.66
N ALA A 337 -2.48 -30.09 13.37
CA ALA A 337 -2.66 -28.76 12.81
C ALA A 337 -3.82 -27.99 13.48
N ALA A 338 -4.95 -28.67 13.74
CA ALA A 338 -6.06 -28.11 14.50
C ALA A 338 -5.64 -27.67 15.90
N ARG A 339 -4.97 -28.55 16.67
CA ARG A 339 -4.45 -28.22 18.01
C ARG A 339 -3.49 -27.05 17.97
N GLN A 340 -2.60 -26.99 16.98
CA GLN A 340 -1.67 -25.88 16.83
C GLN A 340 -2.40 -24.56 16.55
N ARG A 341 -3.45 -24.57 15.72
CA ARG A 341 -4.28 -23.38 15.49
C ARG A 341 -5.00 -22.93 16.75
N VAL A 342 -5.60 -23.85 17.51
CA VAL A 342 -6.25 -23.52 18.79
C VAL A 342 -5.24 -22.95 19.79
N ALA A 343 -4.04 -23.54 19.89
CA ALA A 343 -2.98 -23.05 20.76
C ALA A 343 -2.50 -21.63 20.37
N MET A 344 -2.57 -21.29 19.08
CA MET A 344 -2.29 -19.94 18.57
C MET A 344 -3.49 -18.98 18.70
N GLY A 345 -4.59 -19.43 19.34
CA GLY A 345 -5.76 -18.59 19.59
C GLY A 345 -6.66 -18.37 18.38
N ALA A 346 -6.52 -19.17 17.32
CA ALA A 346 -7.21 -18.94 16.05
C ALA A 346 -8.73 -19.10 16.13
N ASP A 347 -9.24 -19.90 17.06
CA ASP A 347 -10.68 -20.17 17.22
C ASP A 347 -11.46 -18.96 17.74
N LEU A 348 -10.76 -18.02 18.39
CA LEU A 348 -11.34 -16.83 18.98
C LEU A 348 -11.40 -15.65 17.99
N GLU A 349 -10.61 -15.70 16.91
CA GLU A 349 -10.61 -14.72 15.81
C GLU A 349 -11.44 -15.18 14.59
N GLY A 350 -12.24 -16.25 14.74
CA GLY A 350 -13.09 -16.77 13.67
C GLY A 350 -12.38 -17.61 12.60
N THR A 351 -13.12 -17.96 11.55
CA THR A 351 -12.71 -18.91 10.51
C THR A 351 -12.02 -18.22 9.33
N CYS A 352 -10.88 -18.78 8.88
CA CYS A 352 -10.20 -18.35 7.66
C CYS A 352 -10.67 -19.17 6.44
N ASP A 353 -11.98 -19.21 6.23
CA ASP A 353 -12.60 -19.97 5.15
C ASP A 353 -12.48 -19.27 3.78
N VAL A 354 -13.03 -19.88 2.72
CA VAL A 354 -13.02 -19.31 1.37
C VAL A 354 -13.76 -17.97 1.29
N ALA A 355 -14.80 -17.76 2.08
CA ALA A 355 -15.54 -16.50 2.08
C ALA A 355 -14.72 -15.37 2.72
N TRP A 356 -14.02 -15.67 3.80
CA TRP A 356 -13.03 -14.80 4.43
C TRP A 356 -11.92 -14.44 3.46
N ALA A 357 -11.25 -15.44 2.87
CA ALA A 357 -10.15 -15.21 1.95
C ALA A 357 -10.58 -14.37 0.73
N ALA A 358 -11.74 -14.67 0.13
CA ALA A 358 -12.27 -13.89 -0.98
C ALA A 358 -12.54 -12.44 -0.61
N ARG A 359 -13.08 -12.16 0.58
CA ARG A 359 -13.33 -10.80 1.07
C ARG A 359 -12.03 -10.00 1.14
N HIS A 360 -10.98 -10.57 1.74
CA HIS A 360 -9.71 -9.87 1.92
C HIS A 360 -8.91 -9.74 0.61
N VAL A 361 -8.97 -10.73 -0.27
CA VAL A 361 -8.37 -10.66 -1.62
C VAL A 361 -9.07 -9.60 -2.47
N LEU A 362 -10.41 -9.54 -2.44
CA LEU A 362 -11.17 -8.46 -3.09
C LEU A 362 -10.85 -7.10 -2.47
N GLY A 363 -10.68 -7.04 -1.15
CA GLY A 363 -10.23 -5.84 -0.44
C GLY A 363 -8.87 -5.33 -0.92
N ALA A 364 -7.90 -6.22 -1.11
CA ALA A 364 -6.59 -5.87 -1.64
C ALA A 364 -6.68 -5.36 -3.09
N VAL A 365 -7.48 -6.00 -3.95
CA VAL A 365 -7.72 -5.54 -5.33
C VAL A 365 -8.45 -4.19 -5.35
N GLY A 366 -9.42 -3.99 -4.46
CA GLY A 366 -10.08 -2.70 -4.26
C GLY A 366 -9.10 -1.62 -3.83
N GLN A 367 -8.13 -1.95 -2.97
CA GLN A 367 -7.07 -1.02 -2.59
C GLN A 367 -6.19 -0.65 -3.79
N VAL A 368 -5.81 -1.59 -4.67
CA VAL A 368 -5.14 -1.26 -5.94
C VAL A 368 -5.95 -0.26 -6.76
N LYS A 369 -7.26 -0.49 -6.90
CA LYS A 369 -8.16 0.41 -7.62
C LYS A 369 -8.18 1.82 -7.01
N SER A 370 -8.29 1.94 -5.68
CA SER A 370 -8.29 3.23 -5.00
C SER A 370 -6.97 3.99 -5.15
N GLU A 371 -5.83 3.30 -5.15
CA GLU A 371 -4.51 3.92 -5.37
C GLU A 371 -4.37 4.41 -6.83
N LEU A 372 -4.92 3.65 -7.80
CA LEU A 372 -4.94 4.05 -9.22
C LEU A 372 -5.82 5.28 -9.49
N LEU A 373 -6.94 5.41 -8.78
CA LEU A 373 -7.96 6.45 -8.98
C LEU A 373 -7.78 7.68 -8.08
N ARG A 374 -6.63 7.84 -7.42
CA ARG A 374 -6.37 9.07 -6.64
C ARG A 374 -6.41 10.32 -7.52
N GLY A 375 -6.63 11.48 -6.88
CA GLY A 375 -6.88 12.76 -7.56
C GLY A 375 -5.90 13.14 -8.68
N GLU A 376 -4.59 12.97 -8.48
CA GLU A 376 -3.58 13.25 -9.51
C GLU A 376 -3.45 12.14 -10.58
N GLY A 377 -4.11 10.99 -10.36
CA GLY A 377 -3.98 9.78 -11.14
C GLY A 377 -2.65 9.05 -10.89
N ALA A 378 -2.63 7.75 -11.18
CA ALA A 378 -1.40 6.96 -11.08
C ALA A 378 -0.39 7.30 -12.19
N GLN A 379 0.87 7.43 -11.78
CA GLN A 379 2.01 7.58 -12.68
C GLN A 379 2.21 6.31 -13.53
N GLU A 380 2.91 6.43 -14.66
CA GLU A 380 3.11 5.30 -15.60
C GLU A 380 3.73 4.06 -14.94
N TRP A 381 4.74 4.25 -14.08
CA TRP A 381 5.36 3.16 -13.35
C TRP A 381 4.43 2.54 -12.30
N GLU A 382 3.56 3.34 -11.68
CA GLU A 382 2.54 2.85 -10.74
C GLU A 382 1.50 2.00 -11.46
N ARG A 383 1.08 2.40 -12.67
CA ARG A 383 0.20 1.59 -13.52
C ARG A 383 0.85 0.25 -13.87
N GLY A 384 2.15 0.25 -14.20
CA GLY A 384 2.91 -0.98 -14.45
C GLY A 384 3.00 -1.90 -13.23
N ASP A 385 3.33 -1.35 -12.06
CA ASP A 385 3.39 -2.11 -10.80
C ASP A 385 2.02 -2.61 -10.34
N ALA A 386 0.96 -1.82 -10.55
CA ALA A 386 -0.43 -2.21 -10.30
C ALA A 386 -0.83 -3.37 -11.22
N ALA A 387 -0.57 -3.28 -12.53
CA ALA A 387 -0.82 -4.36 -13.47
C ALA A 387 -0.06 -5.64 -13.07
N ARG A 388 1.21 -5.53 -12.68
CA ARG A 388 2.00 -6.65 -12.14
C ARG A 388 1.31 -7.31 -10.95
N ALA A 389 0.85 -6.51 -10.00
CA ALA A 389 0.16 -7.01 -8.81
C ALA A 389 -1.15 -7.71 -9.15
N LEU A 390 -1.97 -7.09 -9.99
CA LEU A 390 -3.25 -7.62 -10.45
C LEU A 390 -3.09 -8.94 -11.20
N VAL A 391 -2.18 -9.01 -12.17
CA VAL A 391 -1.89 -10.22 -12.96
C VAL A 391 -1.35 -11.32 -12.05
N TYR A 392 -0.46 -11.00 -11.10
CA TYR A 392 0.04 -11.96 -10.13
C TYR A 392 -1.08 -12.54 -9.27
N ILE A 393 -1.94 -11.70 -8.69
CA ILE A 393 -3.08 -12.13 -7.87
C ILE A 393 -4.03 -13.02 -8.69
N LEU A 394 -4.34 -12.61 -9.92
CA LEU A 394 -5.18 -13.41 -10.80
C LEU A 394 -4.55 -14.78 -11.09
N ARG A 395 -3.25 -14.83 -11.40
CA ARG A 395 -2.52 -16.09 -11.63
C ARG A 395 -2.55 -16.97 -10.39
N LYS A 396 -2.30 -16.42 -9.20
CA LYS A 396 -2.38 -17.18 -7.94
C LYS A 396 -3.74 -17.85 -7.77
N VAL A 397 -4.82 -17.09 -7.94
CA VAL A 397 -6.19 -17.63 -7.81
C VAL A 397 -6.50 -18.67 -8.90
N VAL A 398 -6.09 -18.41 -10.15
CA VAL A 398 -6.40 -19.30 -11.28
C VAL A 398 -5.56 -20.56 -11.23
N PHE A 399 -4.25 -20.48 -11.05
CA PHE A 399 -3.38 -21.66 -11.16
C PHE A 399 -3.26 -22.46 -9.86
N GLU A 400 -3.39 -21.83 -8.69
CA GLU A 400 -3.09 -22.48 -7.41
C GLU A 400 -4.31 -22.72 -6.51
N GLN A 401 -5.48 -22.14 -6.83
CA GLN A 401 -6.64 -22.10 -5.91
C GLN A 401 -7.93 -22.69 -6.52
N ASP A 402 -7.81 -23.67 -7.42
CA ASP A 402 -8.95 -24.40 -8.03
C ASP A 402 -9.35 -25.67 -7.29
N GLU A 403 -8.71 -25.97 -6.17
CA GLU A 403 -9.07 -27.11 -5.35
C GLU A 403 -10.11 -26.71 -4.31
N ASP A 404 -11.01 -27.64 -3.99
CA ASP A 404 -11.97 -27.45 -2.91
C ASP A 404 -11.20 -27.53 -1.57
N LYS A 405 -11.15 -26.42 -0.82
CA LYS A 405 -10.40 -26.24 0.44
C LYS A 405 -11.10 -26.82 1.66
N HIS A 406 -12.42 -26.92 1.64
CA HIS A 406 -13.17 -27.51 2.73
C HIS A 406 -14.55 -27.98 2.28
N GLY A 407 -15.32 -28.60 3.18
CA GLY A 407 -16.72 -28.92 2.94
C GLY A 407 -17.59 -27.68 2.81
N GLY A 408 -18.76 -27.82 2.18
CA GLY A 408 -19.67 -26.71 1.90
C GLY A 408 -20.79 -27.14 0.94
N ALA A 409 -21.92 -26.43 0.98
CA ALA A 409 -23.09 -26.76 0.17
C ALA A 409 -22.88 -26.39 -1.30
N ALA A 410 -22.28 -25.23 -1.56
CA ALA A 410 -22.01 -24.74 -2.91
C ALA A 410 -20.52 -24.80 -3.26
N ALA A 411 -20.21 -24.82 -4.56
CA ALA A 411 -18.84 -24.77 -5.06
C ALA A 411 -18.11 -23.50 -4.61
N GLU A 412 -18.82 -22.38 -4.56
CA GLU A 412 -18.34 -21.05 -4.17
C GLU A 412 -18.03 -20.93 -2.67
N ASP A 413 -18.54 -21.85 -1.86
CA ASP A 413 -18.22 -21.91 -0.43
C ASP A 413 -16.94 -22.71 -0.19
N ARG A 414 -16.61 -23.65 -1.09
CA ARG A 414 -15.49 -24.57 -0.93
C ARG A 414 -14.24 -24.17 -1.70
N ASN A 415 -14.37 -23.34 -2.73
CA ASN A 415 -13.33 -23.13 -3.73
C ASN A 415 -13.18 -21.66 -4.08
N LEU A 416 -11.97 -21.14 -3.87
CA LEU A 416 -11.68 -19.72 -4.05
C LEU A 416 -11.73 -19.30 -5.51
N TYR A 417 -11.21 -20.12 -6.44
CA TYR A 417 -11.36 -19.87 -7.88
C TYR A 417 -12.84 -19.79 -8.28
N ALA A 418 -13.67 -20.72 -7.83
CA ALA A 418 -15.10 -20.74 -8.15
C ALA A 418 -15.85 -19.51 -7.59
N ARG A 419 -15.38 -18.95 -6.48
CA ARG A 419 -15.97 -17.75 -5.86
C ARG A 419 -15.57 -16.45 -6.56
N LEU A 420 -14.30 -16.30 -6.93
CA LEU A 420 -13.74 -15.05 -7.44
C LEU A 420 -13.75 -14.92 -8.97
N VAL A 421 -13.62 -16.04 -9.69
CA VAL A 421 -13.42 -16.05 -11.16
C VAL A 421 -14.44 -16.95 -11.84
N GLY A 422 -14.57 -18.19 -11.35
CA GLY A 422 -15.42 -19.22 -11.91
C GLY A 422 -16.87 -19.16 -11.42
N GLY A 423 -17.59 -20.26 -11.61
CA GLY A 423 -18.90 -20.51 -11.00
C GLY A 423 -19.89 -19.36 -11.19
N ARG A 424 -20.44 -18.86 -10.08
CA ARG A 424 -21.32 -17.68 -10.02
C ARG A 424 -20.63 -16.42 -9.51
N ALA A 425 -19.35 -16.22 -9.83
CA ALA A 425 -18.63 -14.99 -9.48
C ALA A 425 -19.45 -13.74 -9.85
N THR A 426 -19.72 -12.89 -8.86
CA THR A 426 -20.56 -11.69 -8.99
C THR A 426 -19.75 -10.42 -9.23
N SER A 427 -18.49 -10.39 -8.78
CA SER A 427 -17.54 -9.29 -9.03
C SER A 427 -16.73 -9.56 -10.30
N GLY A 428 -16.36 -8.52 -11.05
CA GLY A 428 -15.34 -8.65 -12.10
C GLY A 428 -13.92 -8.84 -11.57
N PHE A 429 -13.73 -8.76 -10.25
CA PHE A 429 -12.47 -9.05 -9.56
C PHE A 429 -11.33 -8.22 -10.18
N VAL A 430 -10.21 -8.86 -10.54
CA VAL A 430 -9.05 -8.19 -11.14
C VAL A 430 -9.37 -7.54 -12.49
N VAL A 431 -10.30 -8.11 -13.28
CA VAL A 431 -10.57 -7.65 -14.65
C VAL A 431 -11.18 -6.25 -14.66
N GLU A 432 -12.01 -5.92 -13.68
CA GLU A 432 -12.58 -4.57 -13.52
C GLU A 432 -11.53 -3.49 -13.25
N VAL A 433 -10.40 -3.87 -12.63
CA VAL A 433 -9.31 -2.92 -12.35
C VAL A 433 -8.33 -2.85 -13.53
N LEU A 434 -8.04 -3.98 -14.19
CA LEU A 434 -7.20 -4.00 -15.39
C LEU A 434 -7.80 -3.19 -16.55
N GLU A 435 -9.12 -3.09 -16.62
CA GLU A 435 -9.82 -2.25 -17.61
C GLU A 435 -9.47 -0.75 -17.49
N LEU A 436 -9.03 -0.29 -16.30
CA LEU A 436 -8.61 1.09 -16.07
C LEU A 436 -7.21 1.41 -16.61
N ILE A 437 -6.42 0.38 -16.94
CA ILE A 437 -5.01 0.51 -17.35
C ILE A 437 -4.71 -0.27 -18.65
N PRO A 438 -5.44 0.00 -19.75
CA PRO A 438 -5.28 -0.72 -21.02
C PRO A 438 -3.94 -0.42 -21.72
N ASP A 439 -3.16 0.54 -21.24
CA ASP A 439 -1.83 0.89 -21.72
C ASP A 439 -0.74 -0.10 -21.27
N GLN A 440 -1.04 -0.99 -20.31
CA GLN A 440 -0.08 -1.95 -19.74
C GLN A 440 0.04 -3.23 -20.59
N THR A 441 0.47 -3.04 -21.84
CA THR A 441 0.50 -4.06 -22.90
C THR A 441 1.51 -5.19 -22.68
N GLN A 442 2.50 -4.98 -21.82
CA GLN A 442 3.53 -5.96 -21.49
C GLN A 442 2.98 -7.23 -20.80
N TYR A 443 1.72 -7.22 -20.34
CA TYR A 443 1.08 -8.36 -19.66
C TYR A 443 0.10 -9.16 -20.52
N ILE A 444 0.01 -8.87 -21.83
CA ILE A 444 -0.94 -9.53 -22.74
C ILE A 444 -0.69 -11.04 -22.79
N ASP A 445 0.57 -11.48 -22.84
CA ASP A 445 0.92 -12.89 -22.97
C ASP A 445 0.55 -13.68 -21.70
N GLU A 446 0.82 -13.12 -20.51
CA GLU A 446 0.43 -13.74 -19.24
C GLU A 446 -1.09 -13.81 -19.07
N LEU A 447 -1.84 -12.82 -19.56
CA LEU A 447 -3.30 -12.85 -19.55
C LEU A 447 -3.86 -13.86 -20.57
N GLU A 448 -3.20 -14.04 -21.70
CA GLU A 448 -3.51 -15.10 -22.67
C GLU A 448 -3.26 -16.50 -22.07
N ASP A 449 -2.19 -16.68 -21.30
CA ASP A 449 -1.94 -17.91 -20.55
C ASP A 449 -3.05 -18.20 -19.55
N VAL A 450 -3.43 -17.19 -18.76
CA VAL A 450 -4.58 -17.27 -17.82
C VAL A 450 -5.87 -17.63 -18.57
N LYS A 451 -6.11 -17.01 -19.73
CA LYS A 451 -7.30 -17.29 -20.55
C LYS A 451 -7.32 -18.75 -21.01
N ARG A 452 -6.19 -19.30 -21.45
CA ARG A 452 -6.10 -20.71 -21.86
C ARG A 452 -6.36 -21.65 -20.69
N GLU A 453 -5.80 -21.34 -19.53
CA GLU A 453 -6.03 -22.12 -18.30
C GLU A 453 -7.51 -22.11 -17.90
N ILE A 454 -8.15 -20.94 -17.86
CA ILE A 454 -9.58 -20.83 -17.52
C ILE A 454 -10.43 -21.63 -18.49
N ARG A 455 -10.14 -21.61 -19.80
CA ARG A 455 -10.88 -22.38 -20.80
C ARG A 455 -10.79 -23.90 -20.59
N ALA A 456 -9.70 -24.39 -20.00
CA ALA A 456 -9.52 -25.81 -19.70
C ALA A 456 -10.29 -26.27 -18.45
N LYS A 457 -10.73 -25.34 -17.59
CA LYS A 457 -11.39 -25.64 -16.32
C LYS A 457 -12.86 -25.97 -16.49
N ARG A 458 -13.41 -26.70 -15.51
CA ARG A 458 -14.82 -27.12 -15.52
C ARG A 458 -15.79 -25.99 -15.13
N ARG A 459 -15.36 -25.04 -14.31
CA ARG A 459 -16.21 -24.02 -13.66
C ARG A 459 -16.07 -22.64 -14.32
N VAL A 460 -16.18 -22.54 -15.65
CA VAL A 460 -16.01 -21.27 -16.37
C VAL A 460 -17.25 -20.37 -16.22
N ASN A 461 -17.06 -19.16 -15.71
CA ASN A 461 -18.06 -18.10 -15.77
C ASN A 461 -17.92 -17.35 -17.11
N LYS A 462 -18.91 -17.50 -17.99
CA LYS A 462 -18.88 -16.90 -19.34
C LYS A 462 -18.84 -15.38 -19.32
N THR A 463 -19.56 -14.75 -18.38
CA THR A 463 -19.61 -13.29 -18.25
C THR A 463 -18.26 -12.74 -17.83
N TRP A 464 -17.65 -13.34 -16.81
CA TRP A 464 -16.32 -12.97 -16.35
C TRP A 464 -15.27 -13.21 -17.45
N PHE A 465 -15.34 -14.37 -18.12
CA PHE A 465 -14.43 -14.72 -19.21
C PHE A 465 -14.52 -13.74 -20.39
N GLY A 466 -15.73 -13.31 -20.75
CA GLY A 466 -15.93 -12.28 -21.78
C GLY A 466 -15.32 -10.92 -21.40
N LYS A 467 -15.39 -10.53 -20.12
CA LYS A 467 -14.69 -9.32 -19.64
C LYS A 467 -13.16 -9.46 -19.78
N LEU A 468 -12.59 -10.63 -19.48
CA LEU A 468 -11.16 -10.86 -19.66
C LEU A 468 -10.75 -10.74 -21.15
N GLU A 469 -11.54 -11.32 -22.06
CA GLU A 469 -11.31 -11.18 -23.51
C GLU A 469 -11.39 -9.71 -23.96
N GLN A 470 -12.32 -8.94 -23.38
CA GLN A 470 -12.45 -7.51 -23.64
C GLN A 470 -11.22 -6.72 -23.17
N VAL A 471 -10.70 -6.98 -21.97
CA VAL A 471 -9.47 -6.32 -21.47
C VAL A 471 -8.27 -6.63 -22.36
N ILE A 472 -8.07 -7.90 -22.73
CA ILE A 472 -6.98 -8.30 -23.64
C ILE A 472 -7.11 -7.58 -25.00
N ARG A 473 -8.33 -7.44 -25.51
CA ARG A 473 -8.59 -6.69 -26.75
C ARG A 473 -8.23 -5.21 -26.62
N LEU A 474 -8.67 -4.56 -25.54
CA LEU A 474 -8.33 -3.15 -25.27
C LEU A 474 -6.82 -2.94 -25.18
N MET A 475 -6.09 -3.83 -24.50
CA MET A 475 -4.64 -3.76 -24.41
C MET A 475 -3.96 -3.88 -25.79
N ARG A 476 -4.47 -4.74 -26.68
CA ARG A 476 -3.95 -4.84 -28.06
C ARG A 476 -4.23 -3.60 -28.90
N GLU A 477 -5.40 -3.00 -28.73
CA GLU A 477 -5.76 -1.75 -29.42
C GLU A 477 -4.84 -0.60 -28.98
N SER A 478 -4.38 -0.59 -27.73
CA SER A 478 -3.37 0.36 -27.24
C SER A 478 -2.01 0.20 -27.94
N VAL A 479 -1.56 -1.03 -28.22
CA VAL A 479 -0.31 -1.30 -28.96
C VAL A 479 -0.35 -0.66 -30.35
N VAL A 480 -1.44 -0.87 -31.09
CA VAL A 480 -1.58 -0.34 -32.46
C VAL A 480 -1.53 1.20 -32.47
N ARG A 481 -2.10 1.85 -31.45
CA ARG A 481 -2.11 3.31 -31.32
C ARG A 481 -0.74 3.89 -30.98
N GLU A 482 0.09 3.17 -30.23
CA GLU A 482 1.48 3.55 -29.95
C GLU A 482 2.32 3.48 -31.23
N ASP A 483 2.21 2.38 -31.99
CA ASP A 483 2.92 2.19 -33.27
C ASP A 483 2.59 3.30 -34.30
N ASP A 484 1.32 3.72 -34.37
CA ASP A 484 0.87 4.79 -35.27
C ASP A 484 1.36 6.18 -34.83
N LYS A 485 1.48 6.43 -33.51
CA LYS A 485 2.08 7.67 -32.98
C LYS A 485 3.59 7.72 -33.25
N GLU A 486 4.28 6.60 -33.12
CA GLU A 486 5.72 6.52 -33.37
C GLU A 486 6.03 6.70 -34.86
N LYS A 487 5.25 6.06 -35.74
CA LYS A 487 5.31 6.30 -37.20
C LYS A 487 4.93 7.74 -37.57
N GLY A 488 3.95 8.34 -36.90
CA GLY A 488 3.57 9.74 -37.10
C GLY A 488 4.65 10.75 -36.68
N ARG A 489 5.39 10.47 -35.60
CA ARG A 489 6.56 11.28 -35.18
C ARG A 489 7.76 11.11 -36.11
N ALA A 490 7.97 9.92 -36.67
CA ALA A 490 9.07 9.67 -37.61
C ALA A 490 8.91 10.38 -38.98
N VAL A 491 7.70 10.84 -39.33
CA VAL A 491 7.44 11.56 -40.59
C VAL A 491 7.52 13.09 -40.44
N GLY A 492 7.71 13.61 -39.22
CA GLY A 492 7.75 15.06 -38.94
C GLY A 492 9.14 15.72 -38.95
N GLY A 493 10.22 14.98 -39.20
CA GLY A 493 11.60 15.48 -39.08
C GLY A 493 12.39 15.36 -40.39
N GLY A 494 12.27 16.33 -41.29
CA GLY A 494 13.20 16.44 -42.42
C GLY A 494 12.63 17.11 -43.67
N SER A 495 12.49 18.43 -43.64
CA SER A 495 12.44 19.22 -44.87
C SER A 495 13.41 20.39 -44.78
N TYR A 496 14.67 20.11 -45.09
CA TYR A 496 15.59 21.13 -45.58
C TYR A 496 15.04 21.65 -46.92
N HIS A 497 14.70 22.93 -46.96
CA HIS A 497 14.44 23.67 -48.19
C HIS A 497 15.69 23.73 -49.08
N PRO A 498 15.54 23.57 -50.40
CA PRO A 498 16.32 24.34 -51.35
C PRO A 498 15.45 25.36 -52.08
N LEU A 499 16.09 26.49 -52.36
CA LEU A 499 15.56 27.72 -52.94
C LEU A 499 15.22 27.61 -54.43
N SER A 500 14.13 28.32 -54.81
CA SER A 500 13.88 29.03 -56.09
C SER A 500 13.70 28.14 -57.35
N ARG A 501 12.74 28.35 -58.25
CA ARG A 501 12.36 29.60 -58.92
C ARG A 501 11.09 29.40 -59.77
N SER A 502 10.36 30.49 -60.00
CA SER A 502 9.15 30.68 -60.81
C SER A 502 9.10 30.04 -62.21
N GLY A 503 7.89 29.67 -62.65
CA GLY A 503 7.57 29.47 -64.07
C GLY A 503 6.08 29.21 -64.32
N ALA A 504 5.45 30.11 -65.07
CA ALA A 504 4.02 30.23 -65.37
C ALA A 504 3.34 29.03 -66.08
N GLY A 505 2.00 29.01 -66.07
CA GLY A 505 1.25 28.54 -67.25
C GLY A 505 -0.07 27.80 -67.03
N VAL A 506 -1.18 28.56 -66.97
CA VAL A 506 -2.44 28.41 -67.74
C VAL A 506 -3.07 27.00 -67.93
N GLY A 507 -4.36 26.88 -67.58
CA GLY A 507 -5.32 26.21 -68.49
C GLY A 507 -6.32 25.21 -67.90
N SER A 508 -7.47 25.74 -67.45
CA SER A 508 -8.86 25.29 -67.67
C SER A 508 -9.31 23.82 -67.78
N SER A 509 -10.43 23.59 -67.07
CA SER A 509 -11.66 22.89 -67.48
C SER A 509 -11.80 21.36 -67.30
N ALA A 510 -12.64 21.04 -66.32
CA ALA A 510 -13.90 20.26 -66.42
C ALA A 510 -13.93 18.97 -67.27
N ARG A 511 -14.24 17.83 -66.62
CA ARG A 511 -15.58 17.21 -66.64
C ARG A 511 -15.59 15.84 -65.95
N SER A 512 -16.71 15.61 -65.30
CA SER A 512 -17.25 14.36 -64.76
C SER A 512 -17.47 13.29 -65.85
N SER A 513 -17.34 12.00 -65.50
CA SER A 513 -18.36 10.98 -65.78
C SER A 513 -17.97 9.59 -65.23
N LEU A 514 -18.92 9.02 -64.49
CA LEU A 514 -19.06 7.61 -64.10
C LEU A 514 -19.54 6.75 -65.29
N SER A 515 -19.07 5.49 -65.39
CA SER A 515 -19.86 4.26 -65.72
C SER A 515 -18.87 3.08 -65.84
N ALA A 516 -18.90 2.04 -65.01
CA ALA A 516 -19.81 0.88 -65.00
C ALA A 516 -19.73 -0.01 -66.26
N GLY A 517 -19.30 -1.27 -66.07
CA GLY A 517 -19.34 -2.39 -67.03
C GLY A 517 -18.36 -3.49 -66.59
N SER A 518 -18.73 -4.49 -65.79
CA SER A 518 -19.55 -5.68 -66.06
C SER A 518 -18.89 -6.74 -66.96
N LYS A 519 -18.65 -7.92 -66.33
CA LYS A 519 -18.56 -9.30 -66.85
C LYS A 519 -17.52 -9.63 -67.92
N ARG A 520 -16.68 -10.64 -67.59
CA ARG A 520 -16.48 -11.86 -68.40
C ARG A 520 -15.97 -13.02 -67.54
N ARG A 521 -16.57 -14.18 -67.78
CA ARG A 521 -16.18 -15.55 -67.39
C ARG A 521 -16.03 -16.35 -68.70
N TRP A 522 -15.32 -17.48 -68.61
CA TRP A 522 -15.08 -18.60 -69.56
C TRP A 522 -13.73 -18.44 -70.29
N GLU A 523 -12.69 -19.20 -69.94
CA GLU A 523 -12.40 -20.67 -70.01
C GLU A 523 -11.66 -21.05 -71.31
N ASP A 524 -10.79 -22.07 -71.16
CA ASP A 524 -9.79 -22.68 -72.05
C ASP A 524 -8.42 -21.95 -72.05
N ASP A 525 -7.29 -22.53 -71.65
CA ASP A 525 -6.77 -23.91 -71.70
C ASP A 525 -6.48 -24.60 -70.34
#